data_AF-A0AAE3AZZ9-F1
#
_entry.id   AF-A0AAE3AZZ9-F1
#
_cell.length_a   1.000
_cell.length_b   1.000
_cell.length_c   1.000
_cell.angle_alpha   90.00
_cell.angle_beta   90.00
_cell.angle_gamma   90.00
#
_symmetry.space_group_name_H-M   'P 1'
#
loop_
_entity.id
_entity.type
_entity.pdbx_description
1 polymer ?
#
loop_
_entity_poly.entity_id
_entity_poly.type
_entity_poly.pdbx_seq_one_letter_code
_entity_poly.pdbx_strand_id
1 'polypeptide(L)'
;MNQHNGLRRKLEKYAIPNLTLYLIICYGIGYLMQYLVPAGYQYLMLDPFLVLKGQVWRLVTWILIPPDSSNIFFVLITLYLYYSLGGLLERIWGTYKYNVYLFSGLLFTILGAFVLCGYSVLMGAQPTMYTGLYLLNNGSAVYFGQFSTYYINMSIFLACAASIPDVQVLLMFIFPIKVKWLGIVYGIILLVNCIQGGIATWIVVIFSLLNFLVFFLRSKGKMHLSVGQIKRQQEFHQKMRSAGQTKGITRHKCAICGRTELDGDDLEFRFCSKCNGNYEYCQYHLFTHEHVK
;
A
#
# COMPACT_ATOMS: atom_id res chain seq x y z
N MET A 1 -1.87 30.56 1.99
CA MET A 1 -1.24 29.36 1.38
C MET A 1 -0.36 28.73 2.43
N ASN A 2 -0.93 27.78 3.18
CA ASN A 2 -0.62 27.56 4.59
C ASN A 2 0.52 26.57 4.81
N GLN A 3 1.31 26.77 5.87
CA GLN A 3 2.48 25.97 6.28
C GLN A 3 2.28 24.44 6.22
N HIS A 4 1.05 23.94 6.41
CA HIS A 4 0.68 22.53 6.25
C HIS A 4 1.05 21.92 4.88
N ASN A 5 0.97 22.70 3.79
CA ASN A 5 1.32 22.20 2.46
C ASN A 5 2.83 22.09 2.25
N GLY A 6 3.63 22.92 2.93
CA GLY A 6 5.10 22.86 2.89
C GLY A 6 5.66 21.67 3.66
N LEU A 7 5.13 21.41 4.87
CA LEU A 7 5.53 20.28 5.70
C LEU A 7 5.14 18.94 5.04
N ARG A 8 3.93 18.88 4.47
CA ARG A 8 3.47 17.71 3.72
C ARG A 8 4.36 17.42 2.51
N ARG A 9 4.74 18.43 1.72
CA ARG A 9 5.68 18.26 0.58
C ARG A 9 7.08 17.80 1.01
N LYS A 10 7.55 18.21 2.19
CA LYS A 10 8.83 17.74 2.73
C LYS A 10 8.74 16.28 3.18
N LEU A 11 7.65 15.89 3.85
CA LEU A 11 7.43 14.51 4.31
C LEU A 11 7.10 13.54 3.16
N GLU A 12 6.50 14.01 2.07
CA GLU A 12 6.29 13.23 0.84
C GLU A 12 7.61 12.71 0.25
N LYS A 13 8.74 13.40 0.45
CA LYS A 13 10.07 12.95 0.00
C LYS A 13 10.61 11.73 0.77
N TYR A 14 10.14 11.50 1.99
CA TYR A 14 10.52 10.36 2.82
C TYR A 14 9.54 9.19 2.69
N ALA A 15 8.55 9.30 1.80
CA ALA A 15 7.58 8.24 1.59
C ALA A 15 8.26 7.08 0.83
N ILE A 16 8.46 5.96 1.53
CA ILE A 16 8.95 4.69 0.98
C ILE A 16 7.93 4.12 -0.01
N PRO A 17 8.29 3.95 -1.30
CA PRO A 17 7.42 3.30 -2.28
C PRO A 17 7.40 1.78 -2.08
N ASN A 18 6.27 1.14 -2.43
CA ASN A 18 6.07 -0.30 -2.31
C ASN A 18 6.20 -0.81 -0.86
N LEU A 19 5.68 -0.06 0.12
CA LEU A 19 5.83 -0.38 1.54
C LEU A 19 5.31 -1.79 1.90
N THR A 20 4.22 -2.23 1.25
CA THR A 20 3.65 -3.57 1.40
C THR A 20 4.64 -4.69 1.07
N LEU A 21 5.53 -4.48 0.09
CA LEU A 21 6.53 -5.47 -0.30
C LEU A 21 7.54 -5.70 0.82
N TYR A 22 8.01 -4.63 1.46
CA TYR A 22 8.91 -4.74 2.60
C TYR A 22 8.26 -5.49 3.77
N LEU A 23 6.98 -5.22 4.05
CA LEU A 23 6.23 -5.97 5.07
C LEU A 23 6.14 -7.47 4.73
N ILE A 24 5.86 -7.81 3.48
CA ILE A 24 5.78 -9.21 3.05
C ILE A 24 7.13 -9.93 3.14
N ILE A 25 8.23 -9.24 2.81
CA ILE A 25 9.58 -9.78 3.02
C ILE A 25 9.82 -10.05 4.51
N CYS A 26 9.44 -9.12 5.40
CA CYS A 26 9.51 -9.33 6.84
C CYS A 26 8.68 -10.54 7.29
N TYR A 27 7.48 -10.75 6.73
CA TYR A 27 6.65 -11.91 7.03
C TYR A 27 7.31 -13.22 6.57
N GLY A 28 7.94 -13.22 5.39
CA GLY A 28 8.71 -14.37 4.90
C GLY A 28 9.86 -14.74 5.84
N ILE A 29 10.60 -13.75 6.33
CA ILE A 29 11.64 -13.94 7.36
C ILE A 29 11.02 -14.48 8.65
N GLY A 30 9.88 -13.96 9.07
CA GLY A 30 9.12 -14.43 10.23
C GLY A 30 8.74 -15.89 10.18
N TYR A 31 8.16 -16.34 9.05
CA TYR A 31 7.83 -17.75 8.83
C TYR A 31 9.08 -18.62 8.87
N LEU A 32 10.20 -18.19 8.25
CA LEU A 32 11.46 -18.92 8.31
C LEU A 32 11.97 -19.05 9.76
N MET A 33 11.92 -17.96 10.54
CA MET A 33 12.35 -17.98 11.95
C MET A 33 11.46 -18.89 12.81
N GLN A 34 10.15 -18.95 12.53
CA GLN A 34 9.22 -19.84 13.23
C GLN A 34 9.64 -21.31 13.11
N TYR A 35 10.13 -21.74 11.94
CA TYR A 35 10.57 -23.11 11.71
C TYR A 35 12.03 -23.36 12.12
N LEU A 36 12.94 -22.41 11.88
CA LEU A 36 14.38 -22.59 12.09
C LEU A 36 14.81 -22.32 13.54
N VAL A 37 14.19 -21.35 14.21
CA VAL A 37 14.59 -20.92 15.56
C VAL A 37 13.34 -20.60 16.41
N PRO A 38 12.57 -21.61 16.85
CA PRO A 38 11.33 -21.40 17.61
C PRO A 38 11.53 -20.62 18.92
N ALA A 39 12.68 -20.80 19.59
CA ALA A 39 13.01 -20.05 20.79
C ALA A 39 13.24 -18.56 20.48
N GLY A 40 13.87 -18.24 19.35
CA GLY A 40 14.11 -16.87 18.88
C GLY A 40 12.81 -16.16 18.50
N TYR A 41 11.86 -16.89 17.93
CA TYR A 41 10.54 -16.38 17.55
C TYR A 41 9.78 -15.75 18.73
N GLN A 42 9.86 -16.36 19.93
CA GLN A 42 9.21 -15.82 21.14
C GLN A 42 9.79 -14.47 21.61
N TYR A 43 11.03 -14.15 21.25
CA TYR A 43 11.65 -12.86 21.58
C TYR A 43 11.17 -11.72 20.66
N LEU A 44 10.60 -12.05 19.49
CA LEU A 44 10.10 -11.06 18.55
C LEU A 44 8.74 -10.51 18.97
N MET A 45 7.99 -11.27 19.77
CA MET A 45 6.60 -10.98 20.13
C MET A 45 6.45 -9.69 20.91
N LEU A 46 5.42 -8.91 20.56
CA LEU A 46 5.06 -7.73 21.33
C LEU A 46 4.47 -8.15 22.67
N ASP A 47 5.24 -7.98 23.74
CA ASP A 47 4.78 -8.18 25.11
C ASP A 47 5.11 -6.93 25.95
N PRO A 48 4.12 -6.08 26.24
CA PRO A 48 4.31 -4.85 27.01
C PRO A 48 4.89 -5.09 28.41
N PHE A 49 4.60 -6.22 29.06
CA PHE A 49 5.17 -6.52 30.39
C PHE A 49 6.69 -6.70 30.32
N LEU A 50 7.19 -7.30 29.24
CA LEU A 50 8.62 -7.47 29.00
C LEU A 50 9.28 -6.20 28.46
N VAL A 51 8.54 -5.39 27.69
CA VAL A 51 8.99 -4.06 27.27
C VAL A 51 9.25 -3.17 28.48
N LEU A 52 8.34 -3.18 29.46
CA LEU A 52 8.50 -2.43 30.71
C LEU A 52 9.69 -2.91 31.56
N LYS A 53 10.13 -4.16 31.38
CA LYS A 53 11.34 -4.73 32.00
C LYS A 53 12.64 -4.45 31.21
N GLY A 54 12.57 -3.66 30.13
CA GLY A 54 13.74 -3.24 29.34
C GLY A 54 13.87 -3.88 27.95
N GLN A 55 12.97 -4.76 27.53
CA GLN A 55 13.01 -5.39 26.20
C GLN A 55 12.39 -4.51 25.10
N VAL A 56 12.98 -3.32 24.88
CA VAL A 56 12.42 -2.28 23.98
C VAL A 56 12.37 -2.68 22.50
N TRP A 57 13.21 -3.62 22.06
CA TRP A 57 13.20 -4.11 20.68
C TRP A 57 11.87 -4.75 20.27
N ARG A 58 11.10 -5.27 21.24
CA ARG A 58 9.76 -5.85 21.02
C ARG A 58 8.75 -4.88 20.40
N LEU A 59 9.00 -3.57 20.49
CA LEU A 59 8.18 -2.53 19.83
C LEU A 59 8.36 -2.50 18.29
N VAL A 60 9.42 -3.11 17.77
CA VAL A 60 9.72 -3.13 16.33
C VAL A 60 9.74 -4.56 15.80
N THR A 61 10.30 -5.51 16.55
CA THR A 61 10.49 -6.89 16.09
C THR A 61 9.19 -7.65 15.81
N TRP A 62 8.08 -7.24 16.43
CA TRP A 62 6.77 -7.87 16.22
C TRP A 62 6.24 -7.71 14.80
N ILE A 63 6.75 -6.75 14.03
CA ILE A 63 6.45 -6.58 12.60
C ILE A 63 6.89 -7.80 11.78
N LEU A 64 7.87 -8.55 12.27
CA LEU A 64 8.33 -9.79 11.63
C LEU A 64 7.39 -10.96 11.93
N ILE A 65 6.44 -10.85 12.86
CA ILE A 65 5.53 -11.95 13.19
C ILE A 65 4.45 -12.04 12.10
N PRO A 66 4.43 -13.12 11.31
CA PRO A 66 3.46 -13.28 10.26
C PRO A 66 2.06 -13.61 10.83
N PRO A 67 0.99 -13.43 10.04
CA PRO A 67 -0.33 -13.91 10.42
C PRO A 67 -0.36 -15.44 10.51
N ASP A 68 -1.08 -16.00 11.48
CA ASP A 68 -1.12 -17.45 11.67
C ASP A 68 -1.79 -18.18 10.50
N SER A 69 -1.09 -19.16 9.93
CA SER A 69 -1.66 -20.14 9.00
C SER A 69 -0.88 -21.44 9.06
N SER A 70 -1.60 -22.56 9.14
CA SER A 70 -1.01 -23.89 9.20
C SER A 70 -0.53 -24.40 7.84
N ASN A 71 -0.96 -23.79 6.74
CA ASN A 71 -0.76 -24.31 5.39
C ASN A 71 0.05 -23.33 4.52
N ILE A 72 1.28 -23.73 4.15
CA ILE A 72 2.21 -22.94 3.32
C ILE A 72 1.55 -22.49 2.01
N PHE A 73 0.73 -23.34 1.38
CA PHE A 73 0.01 -22.98 0.16
C PHE A 73 -0.93 -21.78 0.37
N PHE A 74 -1.73 -21.79 1.45
CA PHE A 74 -2.61 -20.70 1.80
C PHE A 74 -1.84 -19.45 2.23
N VAL A 75 -0.69 -19.62 2.91
CA VAL A 75 0.22 -18.51 3.22
C VAL A 75 0.64 -17.78 1.95
N LEU A 76 1.12 -18.50 0.94
CA LEU A 76 1.58 -17.89 -0.32
C LEU A 76 0.46 -17.15 -1.04
N ILE A 77 -0.74 -17.74 -1.10
CA ILE A 77 -1.92 -17.08 -1.69
C ILE A 77 -2.27 -15.80 -0.91
N THR A 78 -2.32 -15.88 0.41
CA THR A 78 -2.67 -14.74 1.27
C THR A 78 -1.63 -13.62 1.16
N LEU A 79 -0.32 -13.94 1.14
CA LEU A 79 0.74 -12.96 0.94
C LEU A 79 0.63 -12.29 -0.44
N TYR A 80 0.36 -13.07 -1.49
CA TYR A 80 0.12 -12.52 -2.83
C TYR A 80 -1.09 -11.58 -2.85
N LEU A 81 -2.20 -11.97 -2.21
CA LEU A 81 -3.39 -11.12 -2.10
C LEU A 81 -3.08 -9.82 -1.37
N TYR A 82 -2.35 -9.87 -0.27
CA TYR A 82 -1.95 -8.66 0.46
C TYR A 82 -1.02 -7.77 -0.37
N TYR A 83 -0.07 -8.34 -1.12
CA TYR A 83 0.78 -7.56 -2.03
C TYR A 83 -0.05 -6.82 -3.07
N SER A 84 -0.96 -7.56 -3.73
CA SER A 84 -1.83 -7.02 -4.78
C SER A 84 -2.74 -5.91 -4.25
N LEU A 85 -3.43 -6.16 -3.13
CA LEU A 85 -4.34 -5.20 -2.50
C LEU A 85 -3.60 -3.98 -1.97
N GLY A 86 -2.47 -4.17 -1.28
CA GLY A 86 -1.65 -3.07 -0.76
C GLY A 86 -1.09 -2.20 -1.88
N GLY A 87 -0.58 -2.80 -2.95
CA GLY A 87 -0.10 -2.06 -4.12
C GLY A 87 -1.20 -1.28 -4.86
N LEU A 88 -2.43 -1.83 -4.92
CA LEU A 88 -3.59 -1.11 -5.43
C LEU A 88 -3.93 0.09 -4.55
N LEU A 89 -3.98 -0.10 -3.22
CA LEU A 89 -4.30 0.98 -2.28
C LEU A 89 -3.25 2.09 -2.30
N GLU A 90 -1.96 1.74 -2.37
CA GLU A 90 -0.85 2.70 -2.49
C GLU A 90 -0.98 3.54 -3.75
N ARG A 91 -1.35 2.93 -4.89
CA ARG A 91 -1.54 3.63 -6.16
C ARG A 91 -2.75 4.57 -6.13
N ILE A 92 -3.83 4.18 -5.46
CA ILE A 92 -5.07 4.97 -5.38
C ILE A 92 -4.91 6.15 -4.41
N TRP A 93 -4.34 5.91 -3.23
CA TRP A 93 -4.22 6.93 -2.18
C TRP A 93 -2.98 7.81 -2.35
N GLY A 94 -1.95 7.30 -3.01
CA GLY A 94 -0.61 7.86 -3.09
C GLY A 94 0.29 7.37 -1.95
N THR A 95 1.58 7.15 -2.25
CA THR A 95 2.59 6.56 -1.36
C THR A 95 2.64 7.21 0.03
N TYR A 96 2.58 8.54 0.11
CA TYR A 96 2.62 9.23 1.40
C TYR A 96 1.42 8.89 2.31
N LYS A 97 0.19 8.91 1.78
CA LYS A 97 -1.00 8.61 2.59
C LYS A 97 -1.04 7.16 3.02
N TYR A 98 -0.61 6.26 2.12
CA TYR A 98 -0.49 4.84 2.43
C TYR A 98 0.52 4.57 3.54
N ASN A 99 1.68 5.22 3.50
CA ASN A 99 2.68 5.10 4.56
C ASN A 99 2.16 5.63 5.90
N VAL A 100 1.55 6.81 5.90
CA VAL A 100 0.94 7.36 7.13
C VAL A 100 -0.09 6.37 7.68
N TYR A 101 -0.92 5.77 6.82
CA TYR A 101 -1.91 4.78 7.22
C TYR A 101 -1.29 3.53 7.83
N LEU A 102 -0.24 2.96 7.23
CA LEU A 102 0.43 1.78 7.79
C LEU A 102 1.15 2.09 9.10
N PHE A 103 1.92 3.18 9.16
CA PHE A 103 2.63 3.58 10.37
C PHE A 103 1.66 3.96 11.50
N SER A 104 0.54 4.62 11.22
CA SER A 104 -0.48 4.87 12.26
C SER A 104 -1.11 3.56 12.74
N GLY A 105 -1.33 2.58 11.87
CA GLY A 105 -1.77 1.24 12.26
C GLY A 105 -0.79 0.53 13.20
N LEU A 106 0.50 0.58 12.87
CA LEU A 106 1.58 0.06 13.72
C LEU A 106 1.60 0.76 15.10
N LEU A 107 1.38 2.07 15.15
CA LEU A 107 1.32 2.79 16.43
C LEU A 107 0.07 2.47 17.24
N PHE A 108 -1.10 2.37 16.61
CA PHE A 108 -2.35 2.04 17.30
C PHE A 108 -2.35 0.61 17.85
N THR A 109 -1.72 -0.33 17.16
CA THR A 109 -1.54 -1.71 17.66
C THR A 109 -0.60 -1.75 18.86
N ILE A 110 0.51 -1.02 18.85
CA ILE A 110 1.38 -0.85 20.03
C ILE A 110 0.60 -0.24 21.20
N LEU A 111 -0.13 0.85 20.96
CA LEU A 111 -0.98 1.47 21.99
C LEU A 111 -2.03 0.49 22.53
N GLY A 112 -2.69 -0.28 21.66
CA GLY A 112 -3.65 -1.32 22.05
C GLY A 112 -3.03 -2.39 22.93
N ALA A 113 -1.79 -2.79 22.67
CA ALA A 113 -1.05 -3.72 23.52
C ALA A 113 -0.81 -3.14 24.92
N PHE A 114 -0.36 -1.89 25.03
CA PHE A 114 -0.19 -1.24 26.33
C PHE A 114 -1.51 -1.04 27.08
N VAL A 115 -2.61 -0.74 26.39
CA VAL A 115 -3.93 -0.65 27.01
C VAL A 115 -4.39 -2.02 27.54
N LEU A 116 -4.18 -3.09 26.77
CA LEU A 116 -4.48 -4.44 27.22
C LEU A 116 -3.60 -4.84 28.41
N CYS A 117 -2.32 -4.43 28.41
CA CYS A 117 -1.42 -4.59 29.56
C CYS A 117 -1.98 -3.91 30.80
N GLY A 118 -2.40 -2.65 30.71
CA GLY A 118 -3.04 -1.93 31.82
C GLY A 118 -4.28 -2.65 32.35
N TYR A 119 -5.17 -3.10 31.46
CA TYR A 119 -6.34 -3.90 31.82
C TYR A 119 -5.96 -5.21 32.53
N SER A 120 -4.96 -5.93 32.01
CA SER A 120 -4.52 -7.20 32.59
C SER A 120 -3.89 -7.02 33.99
N VAL A 121 -3.14 -5.93 34.23
CA VAL A 121 -2.60 -5.60 35.56
C VAL A 121 -3.74 -5.34 36.56
N LEU A 122 -4.78 -4.59 36.16
CA LEU A 122 -5.94 -4.31 37.01
C LEU A 122 -6.71 -5.58 37.39
N MET A 123 -6.72 -6.58 36.51
CA MET A 123 -7.35 -7.88 36.74
C MET A 123 -6.44 -8.91 37.43
N GLY A 124 -5.26 -8.49 37.92
CA GLY A 124 -4.34 -9.32 38.68
C GLY A 124 -3.56 -10.33 37.86
N ALA A 125 -3.24 -10.01 36.61
CA ALA A 125 -2.55 -10.92 35.68
C ALA A 125 -1.30 -11.59 36.28
N GLN A 126 -1.26 -12.92 36.20
CA GLN A 126 -0.11 -13.74 36.54
C GLN A 126 0.53 -14.30 35.27
N PRO A 127 1.88 -14.28 35.16
CA PRO A 127 2.57 -14.89 34.04
C PRO A 127 2.42 -16.41 34.07
N THR A 128 2.25 -17.03 32.91
CA THR A 128 2.22 -18.50 32.77
C THR A 128 3.56 -19.02 32.23
N MET A 129 3.68 -20.35 32.06
CA MET A 129 4.84 -20.99 31.43
C MET A 129 5.04 -20.58 29.97
N TYR A 130 3.99 -20.13 29.28
CA TYR A 130 4.05 -19.70 27.88
C TYR A 130 4.30 -18.19 27.79
N THR A 131 5.39 -17.81 27.12
CA THR A 131 5.74 -16.39 26.90
C THR A 131 4.59 -15.64 26.25
N GLY A 132 4.19 -14.52 26.86
CA GLY A 132 3.12 -13.68 26.34
C GLY A 132 1.70 -14.14 26.68
N LEU A 133 1.53 -15.24 27.42
CA LEU A 133 0.25 -15.69 27.95
C LEU A 133 0.15 -15.37 29.45
N TYR A 134 -0.89 -14.64 29.82
CA TYR A 134 -1.15 -14.20 31.19
C TYR A 134 -2.54 -14.64 31.62
N LEU A 135 -2.63 -15.22 32.83
CA LEU A 135 -3.89 -15.64 33.43
C LEU A 135 -4.42 -14.54 34.35
N LEU A 136 -5.69 -14.18 34.20
CA LEU A 136 -6.36 -13.19 35.02
C LEU A 136 -7.05 -13.86 36.20
N ASN A 137 -7.29 -13.11 37.29
CA ASN A 137 -7.94 -13.64 38.50
C ASN A 137 -9.37 -14.15 38.26
N ASN A 138 -10.02 -13.70 37.20
CA ASN A 138 -11.35 -14.16 36.78
C ASN A 138 -11.32 -15.47 35.97
N GLY A 139 -10.16 -16.13 35.85
CA GLY A 139 -9.98 -17.38 35.10
C GLY A 139 -9.83 -17.20 33.59
N SER A 140 -9.85 -15.96 33.08
CA SER A 140 -9.62 -15.68 31.65
C SER A 140 -8.12 -15.66 31.33
N ALA A 141 -7.76 -16.07 30.11
CA ALA A 141 -6.38 -15.98 29.63
C ALA A 141 -6.25 -14.89 28.56
N VAL A 142 -5.19 -14.08 28.66
CA VAL A 142 -4.83 -13.06 27.67
C VAL A 142 -3.52 -13.43 27.02
N TYR A 143 -3.55 -13.58 25.70
CA TYR A 143 -2.38 -13.86 24.89
C TYR A 143 -1.99 -12.62 24.09
N PHE A 144 -0.83 -12.04 24.39
CA PHE A 144 -0.33 -10.88 23.67
C PHE A 144 0.14 -11.20 22.25
N GLY A 145 0.32 -12.48 21.90
CA GLY A 145 0.74 -12.88 20.55
C GLY A 145 -0.35 -12.68 19.52
N GLN A 146 -1.58 -12.37 19.98
CA GLN A 146 -2.65 -11.86 19.14
C GLN A 146 -2.25 -10.53 18.47
N PHE A 147 -1.41 -9.70 19.10
CA PHE A 147 -0.87 -8.49 18.46
C PHE A 147 0.17 -8.84 17.41
N SER A 148 -0.32 -9.27 16.26
CA SER A 148 0.47 -9.60 15.09
C SER A 148 0.10 -8.71 13.91
N THR A 149 0.83 -8.90 12.83
CA THR A 149 0.60 -8.21 11.56
C THR A 149 -0.73 -8.59 10.92
N TYR A 150 -1.41 -9.63 11.42
CA TYR A 150 -2.77 -10.00 11.05
C TYR A 150 -3.72 -8.80 11.06
N TYR A 151 -3.76 -8.04 12.16
CA TYR A 151 -4.68 -6.93 12.28
C TYR A 151 -4.39 -5.77 11.32
N ILE A 152 -3.11 -5.56 10.98
CA ILE A 152 -2.70 -4.59 9.95
C ILE A 152 -3.18 -5.05 8.59
N ASN A 153 -2.96 -6.33 8.25
CA ASN A 153 -3.40 -6.88 6.99
C ASN A 153 -4.93 -6.81 6.85
N MET A 154 -5.65 -6.97 7.95
CA MET A 154 -7.09 -6.82 7.99
C MET A 154 -7.56 -5.39 7.86
N SER A 155 -6.83 -4.43 8.43
CA SER A 155 -7.12 -3.02 8.22
C SER A 155 -6.93 -2.64 6.74
N ILE A 156 -5.86 -3.11 6.09
CA ILE A 156 -5.64 -2.93 4.63
C ILE A 156 -6.79 -3.54 3.84
N PHE A 157 -7.20 -4.75 4.18
CA PHE A 157 -8.30 -5.44 3.50
C PHE A 157 -9.61 -4.65 3.58
N LEU A 158 -9.96 -4.18 4.77
CA LEU A 158 -11.14 -3.35 5.02
C LEU A 158 -11.04 -1.99 4.30
N ALA A 159 -9.86 -1.38 4.28
CA ALA A 159 -9.57 -0.15 3.55
C ALA A 159 -9.74 -0.30 2.02
N CYS A 160 -9.33 -1.44 1.47
CA CYS A 160 -9.60 -1.81 0.08
C CYS A 160 -11.10 -2.00 -0.15
N ALA A 161 -11.80 -2.74 0.71
CA ALA A 161 -13.24 -2.96 0.59
C ALA A 161 -14.04 -1.65 0.59
N ALA A 162 -13.61 -0.67 1.39
CA ALA A 162 -14.23 0.65 1.44
C ALA A 162 -13.84 1.58 0.27
N SER A 163 -12.62 1.46 -0.27
CA SER A 163 -12.15 2.33 -1.38
C SER A 163 -12.64 1.86 -2.74
N ILE A 164 -12.60 0.55 -2.98
CA ILE A 164 -12.81 -0.10 -4.27
C ILE A 164 -13.69 -1.36 -4.13
N PRO A 165 -14.96 -1.21 -3.71
CA PRO A 165 -15.83 -2.35 -3.39
C PRO A 165 -16.17 -3.24 -4.60
N ASP A 166 -16.10 -2.70 -5.82
CA ASP A 166 -16.45 -3.42 -7.05
C ASP A 166 -15.28 -4.18 -7.69
N VAL A 167 -14.06 -4.04 -7.17
CA VAL A 167 -12.92 -4.84 -7.64
C VAL A 167 -13.18 -6.31 -7.33
N GLN A 168 -12.84 -7.17 -8.29
CA GLN A 168 -12.98 -8.62 -8.18
C GLN A 168 -11.63 -9.22 -7.78
N VAL A 169 -11.66 -10.08 -6.77
CA VAL A 169 -10.55 -10.92 -6.37
C VAL A 169 -10.90 -12.35 -6.76
N LEU A 170 -10.01 -13.01 -7.48
CA LEU A 170 -10.17 -14.41 -7.86
C LEU A 170 -9.82 -15.30 -6.66
N LEU A 171 -10.83 -15.84 -5.99
CA LEU A 171 -10.65 -16.80 -4.92
C LEU A 171 -10.11 -18.11 -5.49
N MET A 172 -8.93 -18.53 -5.03
CA MET A 172 -8.21 -19.72 -5.53
C MET A 172 -8.02 -19.74 -7.05
N PHE A 173 -7.94 -18.55 -7.68
CA PHE A 173 -7.89 -18.40 -9.15
C PHE A 173 -9.10 -18.96 -9.93
N ILE A 174 -10.18 -19.36 -9.24
CA ILE A 174 -11.36 -19.97 -9.87
C ILE A 174 -12.58 -19.05 -9.80
N PHE A 175 -12.93 -18.55 -8.62
CA PHE A 175 -14.19 -17.81 -8.42
C PHE A 175 -13.93 -16.30 -8.24
N PRO A 176 -14.38 -15.43 -9.17
CA PRO A 176 -14.29 -13.99 -8.98
C PRO A 176 -15.31 -13.52 -7.93
N ILE A 177 -14.82 -13.02 -6.80
CA ILE A 177 -15.65 -12.48 -5.71
C ILE A 177 -15.35 -10.98 -5.56
N LYS A 178 -16.39 -10.16 -5.46
CA LYS A 178 -16.22 -8.72 -5.21
C LYS A 178 -15.71 -8.48 -3.79
N VAL A 179 -14.73 -7.58 -3.64
CA VAL A 179 -14.08 -7.28 -2.35
C VAL A 179 -15.10 -6.84 -1.29
N LYS A 180 -16.19 -6.16 -1.66
CA LYS A 180 -17.24 -5.77 -0.71
C LYS A 180 -17.85 -6.93 0.08
N TRP A 181 -18.07 -8.08 -0.57
CA TRP A 181 -18.67 -9.25 0.08
C TRP A 181 -17.70 -9.88 1.07
N LEU A 182 -16.43 -9.99 0.67
CA LEU A 182 -15.39 -10.46 1.56
C LEU A 182 -15.24 -9.53 2.76
N GLY A 183 -15.30 -8.20 2.58
CA GLY A 183 -15.24 -7.23 3.67
C GLY A 183 -16.39 -7.40 4.69
N ILE A 184 -17.61 -7.69 4.22
CA ILE A 184 -18.77 -7.95 5.09
C ILE A 184 -18.59 -9.24 5.88
N VAL A 185 -18.26 -10.34 5.19
CA VAL A 185 -18.00 -11.64 5.85
C VAL A 185 -16.91 -11.48 6.91
N TYR A 186 -15.86 -10.73 6.56
CA TYR A 186 -14.75 -10.46 7.46
C TYR A 186 -15.17 -9.66 8.70
N GLY A 187 -15.98 -8.62 8.52
CA GLY A 187 -16.57 -7.85 9.61
C GLY A 187 -17.44 -8.69 10.54
N ILE A 188 -18.21 -9.64 10.00
CA ILE A 188 -19.02 -10.58 10.78
C ILE A 188 -18.13 -11.50 11.62
N ILE A 189 -17.08 -12.08 11.02
CA ILE A 189 -16.13 -12.95 11.74
C ILE A 189 -15.49 -12.19 12.91
N LEU A 190 -15.09 -10.94 12.70
CA LEU A 190 -14.55 -10.11 13.78
C LEU A 190 -15.57 -9.88 14.90
N LEU A 191 -16.83 -9.59 14.59
CA LEU A 191 -17.88 -9.41 15.60
C LEU A 191 -18.13 -10.68 16.41
N VAL A 192 -18.16 -11.85 15.76
CA VAL A 192 -18.32 -13.14 16.45
C VAL A 192 -17.15 -13.38 17.40
N ASN A 193 -15.91 -13.14 16.95
CA ASN A 193 -14.71 -13.27 17.79
C ASN A 193 -14.71 -12.29 18.99
N CYS A 194 -15.24 -11.07 18.81
CA CYS A 194 -15.40 -10.12 19.91
C CYS A 194 -16.42 -10.61 20.96
N ILE A 195 -17.53 -11.19 20.52
CA ILE A 195 -18.56 -11.72 21.43
C ILE A 195 -18.01 -12.91 22.23
N GLN A 196 -17.27 -13.80 21.58
CA GLN A 196 -16.72 -15.01 22.23
C GLN A 196 -15.51 -14.72 23.11
N GLY A 197 -14.64 -13.78 22.73
CA GLY A 197 -13.36 -13.51 23.42
C GLY A 197 -13.42 -12.46 24.54
N GLY A 198 -14.59 -11.85 24.78
CA GLY A 198 -14.79 -10.91 25.88
C GLY A 198 -13.98 -9.60 25.76
N ILE A 199 -13.84 -8.88 26.87
CA ILE A 199 -13.30 -7.52 26.89
C ILE A 199 -11.88 -7.42 26.30
N ALA A 200 -11.05 -8.46 26.51
CA ALA A 200 -9.69 -8.49 25.98
C ALA A 200 -9.68 -8.47 24.44
N THR A 201 -10.49 -9.29 23.77
CA THR A 201 -10.55 -9.30 22.30
C THR A 201 -11.19 -8.02 21.76
N TRP A 202 -12.18 -7.45 22.47
CA TRP A 202 -12.73 -6.14 22.15
C TRP A 202 -11.66 -5.05 22.11
N ILE A 203 -10.79 -4.97 23.13
CA ILE A 203 -9.70 -3.99 23.17
C ILE A 203 -8.78 -4.19 21.96
N VAL A 204 -8.36 -5.42 21.68
CA VAL A 204 -7.47 -5.74 20.55
C VAL A 204 -8.09 -5.32 19.23
N VAL A 205 -9.34 -5.71 18.98
CA VAL A 205 -10.04 -5.43 17.71
C VAL A 205 -10.32 -3.94 17.55
N ILE A 206 -10.76 -3.25 18.60
CA ILE A 206 -11.04 -1.80 18.55
C ILE A 206 -9.76 -1.04 18.20
N PHE A 207 -8.66 -1.25 18.93
CA PHE A 207 -7.43 -0.51 18.69
C PHE A 207 -6.79 -0.83 17.33
N SER A 208 -6.95 -2.07 16.87
CA SER A 208 -6.51 -2.50 15.54
C SER A 208 -7.32 -1.86 14.40
N LEU A 209 -8.65 -1.76 14.57
CA LEU A 209 -9.54 -1.15 13.58
C LEU A 209 -9.61 0.38 13.70
N LEU A 210 -9.12 0.96 14.80
CA LEU A 210 -9.10 2.40 15.02
C LEU A 210 -8.40 3.13 13.88
N ASN A 211 -7.34 2.53 13.33
CA ASN A 211 -6.65 3.03 12.16
C ASN A 211 -7.58 3.20 10.94
N PHE A 212 -8.36 2.16 10.64
CA PHE A 212 -9.35 2.20 9.57
C PHE A 212 -10.46 3.21 9.89
N LEU A 213 -11.00 3.22 11.11
CA LEU A 213 -12.09 4.11 11.51
C LEU A 213 -11.69 5.59 11.40
N VAL A 214 -10.52 5.96 11.92
CA VAL A 214 -10.01 7.34 11.85
C VAL A 214 -9.84 7.77 10.39
N PHE A 215 -9.27 6.92 9.55
CA PHE A 215 -9.06 7.25 8.14
C PHE A 215 -10.38 7.33 7.36
N PHE A 216 -11.31 6.40 7.61
CA PHE A 216 -12.63 6.37 6.99
C PHE A 216 -13.46 7.61 7.35
N LEU A 217 -13.52 7.96 8.64
CA LEU A 217 -14.21 9.16 9.13
C LEU A 217 -13.57 10.45 8.57
N ARG A 218 -12.23 10.52 8.55
CA ARG A 218 -11.50 11.67 7.99
C ARG A 218 -11.70 11.80 6.47
N SER A 219 -11.90 10.69 5.77
CA SER A 219 -12.16 10.68 4.33
C SER A 219 -13.60 11.06 3.97
N LYS A 220 -14.50 11.29 4.95
CA LYS A 220 -15.90 11.73 4.77
C LYS A 220 -16.64 10.99 3.62
N GLY A 221 -16.44 9.68 3.49
CA GLY A 221 -17.11 8.88 2.45
C GLY A 221 -16.65 9.16 0.99
N LYS A 222 -15.69 10.07 0.76
CA LYS A 222 -15.11 10.34 -0.58
C LYS A 222 -14.03 9.32 -0.99
N MET A 223 -13.94 8.20 -0.29
CA MET A 223 -12.99 7.13 -0.58
C MET A 223 -13.44 6.25 -1.76
N HIS A 224 -14.69 6.41 -2.21
CA HIS A 224 -15.26 5.69 -3.33
C HIS A 224 -14.68 6.23 -4.65
N LEU A 225 -13.64 5.60 -5.18
CA LEU A 225 -13.26 5.85 -6.57
C LEU A 225 -14.22 5.06 -7.47
N SER A 226 -15.01 5.79 -8.25
CA SER A 226 -15.77 5.17 -9.32
C SER A 226 -14.79 4.56 -10.33
N VAL A 227 -14.99 3.30 -10.69
CA VAL A 227 -14.19 2.56 -11.69
C VAL A 227 -14.07 3.35 -13.00
N GLY A 228 -15.07 4.18 -13.34
CA GLY A 228 -15.04 5.06 -14.51
C GLY A 228 -13.98 6.16 -14.45
N GLN A 229 -13.64 6.67 -13.26
CA GLN A 229 -12.58 7.66 -13.09
C GLN A 229 -11.20 7.03 -13.23
N ILE A 230 -11.00 5.82 -12.71
CA ILE A 230 -9.75 5.05 -12.87
C ILE A 230 -9.54 4.71 -14.35
N LYS A 231 -10.59 4.24 -15.05
CA LYS A 231 -10.53 3.95 -16.48
C LYS A 231 -10.20 5.20 -17.30
N ARG A 232 -10.86 6.34 -17.02
CA ARG A 232 -10.53 7.62 -17.65
C ARG A 232 -9.09 8.06 -17.40
N GLN A 233 -8.58 7.88 -16.18
CA GLN A 233 -7.20 8.25 -15.83
C GLN A 233 -6.17 7.33 -16.50
N GLN A 234 -6.46 6.02 -16.60
CA GLN A 234 -5.63 5.07 -17.33
C GLN A 234 -5.66 5.32 -18.83
N GLU A 235 -6.85 5.55 -19.42
CA GLU A 235 -6.99 5.97 -20.82
C GLU A 235 -6.26 7.27 -21.11
N PHE A 236 -6.31 8.25 -20.20
CA PHE A 236 -5.58 9.50 -20.31
C PHE A 236 -4.06 9.29 -20.22
N HIS A 237 -3.58 8.49 -19.26
CA HIS A 237 -2.15 8.14 -19.16
C HIS A 237 -1.66 7.33 -20.36
N GLN A 238 -2.49 6.44 -20.91
CA GLN A 238 -2.18 5.65 -22.08
C GLN A 238 -2.15 6.52 -23.33
N LYS A 239 -3.10 7.46 -23.47
CA LYS A 239 -3.11 8.48 -24.52
C LYS A 239 -1.92 9.44 -24.42
N MET A 240 -1.49 9.81 -23.21
CA MET A 240 -0.30 10.64 -23.03
C MET A 240 1.01 9.87 -23.26
N ARG A 241 1.06 8.57 -22.94
CA ARG A 241 2.20 7.69 -23.29
C ARG A 241 2.27 7.44 -24.80
N SER A 242 1.13 7.24 -25.46
CA SER A 242 1.07 7.13 -26.92
C SER A 242 1.33 8.47 -27.61
N ALA A 243 0.97 9.60 -27.01
CA ALA A 243 1.31 10.95 -27.50
C ALA A 243 2.79 11.32 -27.25
N GLY A 244 3.43 10.73 -26.23
CA GLY A 244 4.89 10.75 -26.09
C GLY A 244 5.61 9.82 -27.08
N GLN A 245 4.87 8.86 -27.65
CA GLN A 245 5.30 7.94 -28.71
C GLN A 245 4.73 8.29 -30.09
N THR A 246 4.28 9.52 -30.33
CA THR A 246 4.21 10.05 -31.70
C THR A 246 5.63 10.29 -32.21
N LYS A 247 6.35 9.20 -32.47
CA LYS A 247 7.37 9.16 -33.51
C LYS A 247 6.67 9.59 -34.80
N GLY A 248 7.08 10.72 -35.37
CA GLY A 248 6.74 11.05 -36.75
C GLY A 248 5.77 12.21 -36.98
N ILE A 249 5.72 13.21 -36.09
CA ILE A 249 5.52 14.57 -36.63
C ILE A 249 6.92 15.09 -36.94
N THR A 250 7.40 14.80 -38.15
CA THR A 250 8.61 15.43 -38.68
C THR A 250 8.40 16.93 -38.63
N ARG A 251 9.15 17.63 -37.78
CA ARG A 251 9.06 19.09 -37.67
C ARG A 251 9.49 19.77 -38.95
N HIS A 252 10.40 19.13 -39.68
CA HIS A 252 11.03 19.69 -40.86
C HIS A 252 10.90 18.77 -42.08
N LYS A 253 10.50 19.37 -43.22
CA LYS A 253 10.34 18.69 -44.51
C LYS A 253 10.74 19.62 -45.64
N CYS A 254 11.66 19.19 -46.51
CA CYS A 254 12.06 19.97 -47.66
C CYS A 254 10.94 20.05 -48.71
N ALA A 255 10.60 21.26 -49.15
CA ALA A 255 9.56 21.50 -50.16
C ALA A 255 9.88 20.94 -51.56
N ILE A 256 11.16 20.72 -51.89
CA ILE A 256 11.59 20.23 -53.21
C ILE A 256 11.75 18.71 -53.23
N CYS A 257 12.61 18.15 -52.36
CA CYS A 257 12.92 16.73 -52.39
C CYS A 257 12.15 15.88 -51.38
N GLY A 258 11.34 16.49 -50.51
CA GLY A 258 10.51 15.79 -49.54
C GLY A 258 11.28 15.14 -48.38
N ARG A 259 12.62 15.23 -48.34
CA ARG A 259 13.44 14.71 -47.23
C ARG A 259 13.06 15.37 -45.91
N THR A 260 13.17 14.60 -44.84
CA THR A 260 12.84 15.00 -43.46
C THR A 260 14.06 14.82 -42.55
N GLU A 261 13.98 15.34 -41.33
CA GLU A 261 14.99 15.17 -40.27
C GLU A 261 15.27 13.69 -39.91
N LEU A 262 14.49 12.74 -40.42
CA LEU A 262 14.68 11.30 -40.22
C LEU A 262 15.57 10.64 -41.30
N ASP A 263 15.85 11.33 -42.40
CA ASP A 263 16.60 10.77 -43.54
C ASP A 263 18.14 10.90 -43.38
N GLY A 264 18.61 11.61 -42.35
CA GLY A 264 20.02 11.78 -42.02
C GLY A 264 20.24 12.77 -40.87
N ASP A 265 21.07 12.40 -39.89
CA ASP A 265 21.35 13.21 -38.69
C ASP A 265 22.13 14.51 -38.99
N ASP A 266 22.68 14.65 -40.20
CA ASP A 266 23.48 15.77 -40.68
C ASP A 266 22.69 16.76 -41.58
N LEU A 267 21.37 16.55 -41.74
CA LEU A 267 20.54 17.39 -42.60
C LEU A 267 20.02 18.63 -41.87
N GLU A 268 20.50 19.81 -42.30
CA GLU A 268 19.96 21.09 -41.85
C GLU A 268 18.80 21.57 -42.75
N PHE A 269 17.71 22.02 -42.11
CA PHE A 269 16.57 22.66 -42.77
C PHE A 269 16.51 24.15 -42.41
N ARG A 270 16.35 25.00 -43.43
CA ARG A 270 16.29 26.46 -43.27
C ARG A 270 15.18 27.07 -44.14
N PHE A 271 14.65 28.20 -43.70
CA PHE A 271 13.69 28.99 -44.45
C PHE A 271 14.40 29.91 -45.44
N CYS A 272 13.79 30.13 -46.60
CA CYS A 272 14.22 31.18 -47.50
C CYS A 272 13.51 32.49 -47.17
N SER A 273 14.28 33.55 -46.91
CA SER A 273 13.75 34.88 -46.58
C SER A 273 13.06 35.59 -47.76
N LYS A 274 13.26 35.12 -48.99
CA LYS A 274 12.70 35.71 -50.22
C LYS A 274 11.45 34.99 -50.72
N CYS A 275 11.15 33.79 -50.21
CA CYS A 275 9.96 33.04 -50.60
C CYS A 275 8.76 33.47 -49.76
N ASN A 276 7.59 33.48 -50.39
CA ASN A 276 6.34 33.79 -49.72
C ASN A 276 5.73 32.49 -49.16
N GLY A 277 5.62 32.40 -47.84
CA GLY A 277 5.14 31.22 -47.12
C GLY A 277 6.21 30.47 -46.31
N ASN A 278 5.78 29.56 -45.45
CA ASN A 278 6.63 28.81 -44.53
C ASN A 278 7.23 27.56 -45.20
N TYR A 279 7.92 27.74 -46.32
CA TYR A 279 8.61 26.64 -47.01
C TYR A 279 10.02 26.45 -46.44
N GLU A 280 10.31 25.23 -46.00
CA GLU A 280 11.62 24.83 -45.55
C GLU A 280 12.38 24.10 -46.67
N TYR A 281 13.69 24.35 -46.73
CA TYR A 281 14.58 23.74 -47.70
C TYR A 281 15.76 23.07 -46.97
N CYS A 282 16.19 21.90 -47.44
CA CYS A 282 17.43 21.30 -46.95
C CYS A 282 18.65 22.06 -47.49
N GLN A 283 19.82 21.87 -46.87
CA GLN A 283 21.08 22.54 -47.25
C GLN A 283 21.42 22.48 -48.75
N TYR A 284 21.03 21.40 -49.45
CA TYR A 284 21.28 21.23 -50.88
C TYR A 284 20.34 22.04 -51.78
N HIS A 285 19.13 22.37 -51.30
CA HIS A 285 18.10 23.05 -52.07
C HIS A 285 17.87 24.50 -51.64
N LEU A 286 18.49 24.94 -50.54
CA LEU A 286 18.35 26.31 -50.03
C LEU A 286 18.84 27.37 -51.03
N PHE A 287 19.83 27.06 -51.88
CA PHE A 287 20.39 28.01 -52.85
C PHE A 287 20.03 27.73 -54.30
N THR A 288 19.35 26.62 -54.59
CA THR A 288 19.02 26.18 -55.96
C THR A 288 17.51 26.14 -56.23
N HIS A 289 16.68 26.57 -55.27
CA HIS A 289 15.24 26.63 -55.46
C HIS A 289 14.84 27.90 -56.23
N GLU A 290 13.77 27.78 -57.02
CA GLU A 290 13.09 28.95 -57.57
C GLU A 290 12.24 29.60 -56.48
N HIS A 291 12.36 30.92 -56.34
CA HIS A 291 11.59 31.65 -55.33
C HIS A 291 10.11 31.67 -55.69
N VAL A 292 9.31 31.12 -54.79
CA VAL A 292 7.84 31.23 -54.84
C VAL A 292 7.48 32.64 -54.36
N LYS A 293 6.92 33.47 -55.25
CA LYS A 293 6.49 34.84 -54.95
C LYS A 293 5.06 34.88 -54.43
#